data_AF-A0AA35XYT4-F1
#
_entry.id   AF-A0AA35XYT4-F1
#
_cell.length_a   1.000
_cell.length_b   1.000
_cell.length_c   1.000
_cell.angle_alpha   90.00
_cell.angle_beta   90.00
_cell.angle_gamma   90.00
#
_symmetry.space_group_name_H-M   'P 1'
#
loop_
_entity.id
_entity.type
_entity.pdbx_description
1 polymer ?
#
loop_
_entity_poly.entity_id
_entity_poly.type
_entity_poly.pdbx_seq_one_letter_code
_entity_poly.pdbx_strand_id
1 'polypeptide(L)' 'MLNHKTETILDVRNILGEGLCVSPTGEGFAWVDIHTSEIFHHHDDDGATASHRIDGGISSVLHDPQSL' A
#
# COMPACT_ATOMS: atom_id res chain seq x y z
N MET A 1 -9.98 -26.12 -11.42
CA MET A 1 -9.23 -25.68 -10.22
C MET A 1 -8.29 -24.57 -10.67
N LEU A 2 -8.49 -23.32 -10.23
CA LEU A 2 -7.44 -22.31 -10.36
C LEU A 2 -6.33 -22.66 -9.36
N ASN A 3 -5.12 -22.85 -9.85
CA ASN A 3 -3.95 -23.05 -9.02
C ASN A 3 -3.47 -21.67 -8.57
N HIS A 4 -4.02 -21.14 -7.48
CA HIS A 4 -3.57 -19.86 -6.93
C HIS A 4 -2.23 -20.11 -6.21
N LYS A 5 -1.14 -19.71 -6.86
CA LYS A 5 0.17 -19.61 -6.22
C LYS A 5 0.25 -18.23 -5.56
N THR A 6 0.56 -18.22 -4.26
CA THR A 6 0.84 -16.99 -3.51
C THR A 6 2.35 -16.86 -3.34
N GLU A 7 2.89 -15.66 -3.51
CA GLU A 7 4.29 -15.35 -3.24
C GLU A 7 4.44 -13.94 -2.64
N THR A 8 5.49 -13.75 -1.85
CA THR A 8 5.86 -12.44 -1.30
C THR A 8 6.62 -11.67 -2.36
N ILE A 9 6.03 -10.57 -2.84
CA ILE A 9 6.66 -9.69 -3.85
C ILE A 9 7.54 -8.60 -3.22
N LEU A 10 7.25 -8.22 -1.98
CA LEU A 10 7.98 -7.19 -1.26
C LEU A 10 7.93 -7.48 0.24
N ASP A 11 9.09 -7.49 0.90
CA ASP A 11 9.22 -7.64 2.34
C ASP A 11 9.47 -6.27 2.99
N VAL A 12 8.46 -5.75 3.67
CA VAL A 12 8.44 -4.42 4.30
C VAL A 12 8.06 -4.52 5.76
N ARG A 13 8.67 -3.66 6.59
CA ARG A 13 8.45 -3.64 8.04
C ARG A 13 7.39 -2.64 8.45
N ASN A 14 6.23 -2.68 7.79
CA ASN A 14 5.09 -1.87 8.21
C ASN A 14 4.50 -2.40 9.52
N ILE A 15 4.04 -1.48 10.38
CA ILE A 15 3.25 -1.83 11.56
C ILE A 15 1.83 -2.19 11.12
N LEU A 16 1.24 -1.37 10.24
CA LEU A 16 -0.07 -1.65 9.65
C LEU A 16 -0.16 -1.06 8.23
N GLY A 17 0.20 -1.89 7.25
CA GLY A 17 0.13 -1.56 5.82
C GLY A 17 -1.30 -1.63 5.28
N GLU A 18 -1.76 -0.59 4.60
CA GLU A 18 -3.12 -0.47 4.07
C GLU A 18 -3.16 0.30 2.74
N GLY A 19 -4.30 0.23 2.05
CA GLY A 19 -4.58 1.13 0.92
C GLY A 19 -3.70 0.92 -0.31
N LEU A 20 -3.33 -0.34 -0.60
CA LEU A 20 -2.54 -0.68 -1.78
C LEU A 20 -3.21 -0.14 -3.05
N CYS A 21 -2.45 0.63 -3.82
CA CYS A 21 -2.86 1.21 -5.09
C CYS A 21 -1.79 0.92 -6.14
N VAL A 22 -2.16 0.17 -7.18
CA VAL A 22 -1.27 -0.10 -8.32
C VAL A 22 -1.25 1.12 -9.23
N SER A 23 -0.07 1.51 -9.69
CA SER A 23 0.08 2.61 -10.64
C SER A 23 -0.69 2.31 -11.94
N PRO A 24 -1.48 3.26 -12.47
CA PRO A 24 -2.17 3.07 -13.74
C PRO A 24 -1.22 2.94 -14.94
N THR A 25 0.04 3.36 -14.78
CA THR A 25 1.10 3.22 -15.80
C THR A 25 1.83 1.88 -15.70
N GLY A 26 1.58 1.08 -14.66
CA GLY A 26 2.29 -0.18 -14.42
C GLY A 26 3.73 -0.02 -13.90
N GLU A 27 4.08 1.17 -13.40
CA GLU A 27 5.43 1.48 -12.88
C GLU A 27 5.66 1.01 -11.42
N GLY A 28 4.69 0.33 -10.83
CA GLY A 28 4.75 -0.18 -9.46
C GLY A 28 3.47 0.11 -8.67
N PHE A 29 3.60 0.29 -7.37
CA PHE A 29 2.46 0.45 -6.46
C PHE A 29 2.81 1.33 -5.25
N ALA A 30 1.77 1.92 -4.67
CA ALA A 30 1.85 2.73 -3.47
C ALA A 30 0.94 2.17 -2.37
N TRP A 31 1.30 2.41 -1.12
CA TRP A 31 0.50 2.05 0.05
C TRP A 31 0.81 2.97 1.21
N VAL A 32 0.09 2.82 2.32
CA VAL A 32 0.33 3.59 3.54
C VAL A 32 0.62 2.67 4.72
N ASP A 33 1.44 3.14 5.66
CA ASP A 33 1.45 2.64 7.03
C ASP A 33 0.70 3.63 7.91
N ILE A 34 -0.49 3.21 8.35
CA ILE A 34 -1.38 4.12 9.08
C ILE A 34 -0.87 4.41 10.48
N HIS A 35 -0.04 3.53 11.06
CA HIS A 35 0.49 3.71 12.40
C HIS A 35 1.70 4.64 12.40
N THR A 36 2.59 4.53 11.41
CA THR A 36 3.77 5.41 11.30
C THR A 36 3.47 6.72 10.56
N SER A 37 2.27 6.84 9.96
CA SER A 37 1.87 7.96 9.11
C SER A 37 2.80 8.14 7.92
N GLU A 38 3.19 7.04 7.29
CA GLU A 38 4.07 7.03 6.10
C GLU A 38 3.31 6.57 4.86
N ILE A 39 3.60 7.22 3.74
CA ILE A 39 3.21 6.82 2.40
C ILE A 39 4.43 6.18 1.76
N PHE A 40 4.25 5.03 1.13
CA PHE A 40 5.30 4.30 0.45
C PHE A 40 4.99 4.20 -1.04
N HIS A 41 6.04 4.25 -1.85
CA HIS A 41 6.01 4.00 -3.29
C HIS A 41 7.09 2.99 -3.62
N HIS A 42 6.70 1.89 -4.26
CA HIS A 42 7.62 0.91 -4.83
C HIS A 42 7.64 1.06 -6.35
N HIS A 43 8.84 1.00 -6.91
CA HIS A 43 9.10 1.09 -8.34
C HIS A 43 9.56 -0.28 -8.85
N ASP A 44 8.84 -0.84 -9.83
CA ASP A 44 9.09 -2.21 -10.31
C ASP A 44 10.33 -2.30 -11.22
N ASP A 45 10.79 -1.18 -11.79
CA ASP A 45 11.90 -1.12 -12.75
C ASP A 45 13.27 -1.27 -12.08
N ASP A 46 13.46 -0.61 -10.94
CA ASP A 46 14.68 -0.64 -10.15
C ASP A 46 14.53 -1.35 -8.79
N GLY A 47 13.31 -1.74 -8.42
CA GLY A 47 12.98 -2.38 -7.16
C GLY A 47 13.09 -1.45 -5.95
N ALA A 48 13.23 -0.14 -6.17
CA ALA A 48 13.40 0.83 -5.10
C ALA A 48 12.07 1.09 -4.38
N THR A 49 12.17 1.41 -3.09
CA THR A 49 11.04 1.89 -2.31
C THR A 49 11.40 3.22 -1.66
N ALA A 50 10.60 4.24 -1.96
CA ALA A 50 10.67 5.53 -1.30
C ALA A 50 9.53 5.64 -0.28
N SER A 51 9.77 6.40 0.80
CA SER A 51 8.72 6.75 1.76
C SER A 51 8.68 8.25 2.05
N HIS A 52 7.48 8.72 2.40
CA HIS A 52 7.22 10.08 2.85
C HIS A 52 6.31 10.05 4.07
N ARG A 53 6.76 10.65 5.18
CA ARG A 53 5.97 10.78 6.39
C ARG A 53 5.09 12.03 6.34
N ILE A 54 3.84 11.90 6.75
CA ILE A 54 2.89 13.01 6.84
C ILE A 54 2.59 13.37 8.29
N ASP A 55 2.47 14.67 8.57
CA ASP A 55 2.28 15.17 9.94
C ASP A 55 0.82 15.11 10.43
N GLY A 56 -0.15 14.99 9.52
CA GLY A 56 -1.58 15.00 9.82
C GLY A 56 -2.19 13.67 10.27
N GLY A 57 -1.40 12.59 10.25
CA GLY A 57 -1.90 11.23 10.46
C GLY A 57 -2.66 10.68 9.25
N ILE A 58 -2.81 9.35 9.20
CA ILE A 58 -3.56 8.65 8.17
C ILE A 58 -4.76 7.97 8.83
N SER A 59 -5.96 8.23 8.30
CA SER A 59 -7.20 7.62 8.78
C SER A 59 -7.76 6.67 7.74
N SER A 60 -8.19 5.48 8.17
CA SER A 60 -9.00 4.59 7.33
C SER A 60 -10.46 4.98 7.45
N VAL A 61 -11.15 5.10 6.31
CA VAL A 61 -12.59 5.34 6.26
C VAL A 61 -13.27 4.05 5.82
N LEU A 62 -14.03 3.44 6.72
CA LEU A 62 -14.89 2.32 6.36
C LEU A 62 -16.11 2.88 5.64
N HIS A 63 -16.22 2.58 4.34
CA HIS A 63 -17.46 2.83 3.63
C HIS A 63 -18.48 1.77 4.07
N ASP A 64 -19.44 2.14 4.93
CA ASP A 64 -20.60 1.29 5.22
C ASP A 64 -21.54 1.32 4.01
N PRO A 65 -21.71 0.21 3.26
CA PRO A 65 -22.59 0.18 2.10
C PRO A 65 -24.07 0.40 2.45
N GLN A 66 -24.44 0.35 3.74
CA GLN A 66 -25.83 0.44 4.21
C GLN A 66 -26.26 1.85 4.64
N SER A 67 -25.40 2.86 4.55
CA SER A 67 -25.69 4.22 5.02
C SER A 67 -26.29 5.17 3.97
N LEU A 68 -27.07 4.66 3.00
CA LEU A 68 -27.81 5.46 2.00
C LEU A 68 -29.33 5.33 2.19
#